data_AF-A0A9E7KDF7-F1
#
_entry.id   AF-A0A9E7KDF7-F1
#
_cell.length_a   1.000
_cell.length_b   1.000
_cell.length_c   1.000
_cell.angle_alpha   90.00
_cell.angle_beta   90.00
_cell.angle_gamma   90.00
#
_symmetry.space_group_name_H-M   'P 1'
#
loop_
_entity.id
_entity.type
_entity.pdbx_description
1 polymer ?
#
loop_
_entity_poly.entity_id
_entity_poly.type
_entity_poly.pdbx_seq_one_letter_code
_entity_poly.pdbx_strand_id
1 'polypeptide(L)'
;MAEDLVLDTAIRDWVLVPLSVVMVLIGVLRYFVSKLMRSHQAPDLKVVKEGQVILRARNLRAAAGFIPAKSFRSRKTYFTNEENGLLHVPKGQAQNAQAQMFSDPNLAMDMMKKNLSMIIPQTLTFAWVNFFFSGFVAAKIPFPLTQRFRGMLQNGIDLSTVDVSYVSSRSWYFLNLFGLRGLFSLILGEENAMDDTQRMMQMSGFGFDPSRVLFWN
;
A
#
# COMPACT_ATOMS: atom_id res chain seq x y z
N MET A 1 -38.56 19.05 -3.13
CA MET A 1 -38.20 18.75 -4.53
C MET A 1 -36.79 19.25 -4.69
N ALA A 2 -35.79 18.37 -4.75
CA ALA A 2 -34.42 18.80 -4.97
C ALA A 2 -34.34 19.27 -6.43
N GLU A 3 -34.05 20.55 -6.65
CA GLU A 3 -33.78 21.05 -7.99
C GLU A 3 -32.53 20.31 -8.50
N ASP A 4 -32.70 19.57 -9.59
CA ASP A 4 -31.57 18.88 -10.22
C ASP A 4 -30.62 19.95 -10.75
N LEU A 5 -29.40 19.96 -10.21
CA LEU A 5 -28.38 20.91 -10.60
C LEU A 5 -28.04 20.63 -12.06
N VAL A 6 -28.33 21.59 -12.95
CA VAL A 6 -27.93 21.49 -14.36
C VAL A 6 -26.42 21.65 -14.41
N LEU A 7 -25.74 20.52 -14.57
CA LEU A 7 -24.29 20.48 -14.75
C LEU A 7 -23.95 20.93 -16.17
N ASP A 8 -23.00 21.84 -16.30
CA ASP A 8 -22.51 22.29 -17.60
C ASP A 8 -21.79 21.15 -18.33
N THR A 9 -22.25 20.83 -19.54
CA THR A 9 -21.60 19.88 -20.45
C THR A 9 -20.14 20.21 -20.73
N ALA A 10 -19.74 21.49 -20.67
CA ALA A 10 -18.34 21.87 -20.83
C ALA A 10 -17.45 21.31 -19.71
N ILE A 11 -17.94 21.18 -18.48
CA ILE A 11 -17.18 20.60 -17.37
C ILE A 11 -16.87 19.12 -17.64
N ARG A 12 -17.79 18.39 -18.29
CA ARG A 12 -17.57 17.00 -18.67
C ARG A 12 -16.41 16.88 -19.67
N ASP A 13 -16.45 17.69 -20.72
CA ASP A 13 -15.52 17.56 -21.84
C ASP A 13 -14.13 18.16 -21.52
N TRP A 14 -14.07 19.18 -20.66
CA TRP A 14 -12.82 19.86 -20.27
C TRP A 14 -12.21 19.39 -18.96
N VAL A 15 -12.99 18.76 -18.07
CA VAL A 15 -12.48 18.29 -16.77
C VAL A 15 -12.55 16.78 -16.66
N LEU A 16 -13.71 16.15 -16.81
CA LEU A 16 -13.85 14.71 -16.52
C LEU A 16 -13.02 13.85 -17.47
N VAL A 17 -13.17 14.05 -18.79
CA VAL A 17 -12.47 13.24 -19.80
C VAL A 17 -10.95 13.47 -19.74
N PRO A 18 -10.44 14.72 -19.74
CA PRO A 18 -9.00 14.96 -19.69
C PRO A 18 -8.38 14.47 -18.37
N LEU A 19 -9.05 14.66 -17.24
CA LEU A 19 -8.56 14.18 -15.93
C LEU A 19 -8.42 12.66 -15.92
N SER A 20 -9.42 11.91 -16.40
CA SER A 20 -9.33 10.45 -16.48
C SER A 20 -8.22 9.98 -17.42
N VAL A 21 -8.03 10.62 -18.58
CA VAL A 21 -6.92 10.29 -19.50
C VAL A 21 -5.56 10.57 -18.88
N VAL A 22 -5.38 11.73 -18.25
CA VAL A 22 -4.13 12.09 -17.56
C VAL A 22 -3.83 11.10 -16.44
N MET A 23 -4.83 10.68 -15.67
CA MET A 23 -4.67 9.68 -14.61
C MET A 23 -4.18 8.34 -15.15
N VAL A 24 -4.70 7.89 -16.30
CA VAL A 24 -4.23 6.68 -16.97
C VAL A 24 -2.78 6.84 -17.43
N LEU A 25 -2.44 7.95 -18.08
CA LEU A 25 -1.08 8.23 -18.56
C LEU A 25 -0.07 8.32 -17.43
N ILE A 26 -0.40 8.98 -16.32
CA ILE A 26 0.45 9.06 -15.13
C ILE A 26 0.66 7.66 -14.54
N GLY A 27 -0.38 6.83 -14.47
CA GLY A 27 -0.26 5.45 -13.98
C GLY A 27 0.67 4.60 -14.84
N VAL A 28 0.55 4.69 -16.16
CA VAL A 28 1.43 4.00 -17.12
C VAL A 28 2.87 4.52 -17.04
N LEU A 29 3.06 5.84 -16.99
CA LEU A 29 4.39 6.45 -16.85
C LEU A 29 5.07 6.00 -15.55
N ARG A 30 4.33 6.04 -14.43
CA ARG A 30 4.82 5.58 -13.12
C ARG A 30 5.24 4.12 -13.15
N TYR A 31 4.49 3.27 -13.86
CA TYR A 31 4.85 1.87 -14.04
C TYR A 31 6.22 1.73 -14.72
N PHE A 32 6.43 2.41 -15.85
CA PHE A 32 7.71 2.35 -16.57
C PHE A 32 8.86 2.94 -15.78
N VAL A 33 8.65 4.06 -15.09
CA VAL A 33 9.65 4.66 -14.19
C VAL A 33 10.01 3.71 -13.05
N SER A 34 9.00 3.09 -12.42
CA SER A 34 9.23 2.12 -11.34
C SER A 34 9.98 0.88 -11.84
N LYS A 35 9.67 0.42 -13.05
CA LYS A 35 10.38 -0.69 -13.71
C LYS A 35 11.85 -0.33 -13.97
N LEU A 36 12.12 0.89 -14.43
CA LEU A 36 13.48 1.39 -14.67
C LEU A 36 14.27 1.56 -13.36
N MET A 37 13.60 1.99 -12.30
CA MET A 37 14.19 2.18 -10.98
C MET A 37 14.36 0.90 -10.16
N ARG A 38 13.86 -0.26 -10.62
CA ARG A 38 14.11 -1.55 -9.95
C ARG A 38 15.59 -1.88 -10.05
N SER A 39 16.36 -1.52 -9.03
CA SER A 39 17.72 -2.02 -8.85
C SER A 39 17.68 -3.45 -8.31
N HIS A 40 18.51 -4.32 -8.88
CA HIS A 40 18.74 -5.65 -8.32
C HIS A 40 19.91 -5.55 -7.36
N GLN A 41 19.64 -5.34 -6.07
CA GLN A 41 20.68 -5.53 -5.06
C GLN A 41 20.93 -7.03 -4.90
N ALA A 42 22.18 -7.45 -5.06
CA ALA A 42 22.58 -8.82 -4.77
C ALA A 42 22.26 -9.10 -3.29
N PRO A 43 21.47 -10.14 -2.99
CA PRO A 43 21.10 -10.43 -1.62
C PRO A 43 22.33 -10.84 -0.82
N ASP A 44 22.42 -10.39 0.44
CA ASP A 44 23.52 -10.80 1.32
C ASP A 44 23.47 -12.32 1.51
N LEU A 45 24.59 -12.99 1.21
CA LEU A 45 24.76 -14.43 1.33
C LEU A 45 24.45 -14.93 2.75
N LYS A 46 24.74 -14.12 3.78
CA LYS A 46 24.45 -14.47 5.17
C LYS A 46 22.94 -14.53 5.42
N VAL A 47 22.23 -13.47 5.05
CA VAL A 47 20.76 -13.38 5.19
C VAL A 47 20.05 -14.47 4.39
N VAL A 48 20.51 -14.76 3.16
CA VAL A 48 19.95 -15.85 2.34
C VAL A 48 20.16 -17.20 3.02
N LYS A 49 21.36 -17.45 3.55
CA LYS A 49 21.67 -18.70 4.25
C LYS A 49 20.79 -18.90 5.49
N GLU A 50 20.61 -17.86 6.29
CA GLU A 50 19.72 -17.87 7.46
C GLU A 50 18.26 -18.13 7.06
N GLY A 51 17.76 -17.44 6.03
CA GLY A 51 16.41 -17.66 5.50
C GLY A 51 16.18 -19.09 5.01
N GLN A 52 17.16 -19.69 4.33
CA GLN A 52 17.10 -21.08 3.90
C GLN A 52 17.11 -22.07 5.07
N VAL A 53 17.85 -21.77 6.14
CA VAL A 53 17.85 -22.58 7.38
C VAL A 53 16.47 -22.57 8.04
N ILE A 54 15.82 -21.41 8.11
CA ILE A 54 14.45 -21.28 8.63
C ILE A 54 13.46 -22.08 7.77
N LEU A 55 13.55 -21.96 6.44
CA LEU A 55 12.68 -22.69 5.52
C LEU A 55 12.87 -24.21 5.67
N ARG A 56 14.12 -24.66 5.82
CA ARG A 56 14.45 -26.07 6.06
C ARG A 56 13.86 -26.59 7.37
N ALA A 57 13.93 -25.80 8.44
CA ALA A 57 13.32 -26.16 9.72
C ALA A 57 11.78 -26.20 9.64
N ARG A 58 11.17 -25.24 8.92
CA ARG A 58 9.71 -25.24 8.66
C ARG A 58 9.27 -26.48 7.91
N ASN A 59 9.99 -26.84 6.85
CA ASN A 59 9.72 -28.03 6.05
C ASN A 59 9.94 -29.32 6.85
N LEU A 60 10.98 -29.39 7.69
CA LEU A 60 11.21 -30.52 8.59
C LEU A 60 10.04 -30.71 9.56
N ARG A 61 9.49 -29.62 10.10
CA ARG A 61 8.31 -29.66 10.97
C ARG A 61 7.06 -30.13 10.21
N ALA A 62 6.81 -29.58 9.03
CA ALA A 62 5.66 -29.92 8.20
C ALA A 62 5.70 -31.37 7.70
N ALA A 63 6.89 -31.86 7.35
CA ALA A 63 7.11 -33.20 6.81
C ALA A 63 7.56 -34.23 7.89
N ALA A 64 7.32 -33.95 9.17
CA ALA A 64 7.77 -34.81 10.27
C ALA A 64 7.22 -36.24 10.19
N GLY A 65 6.03 -36.42 9.61
CA GLY A 65 5.40 -37.73 9.42
C GLY A 65 5.99 -38.59 8.30
N PHE A 66 6.79 -38.02 7.39
CA PHE A 66 7.36 -38.74 6.25
C PHE A 66 8.77 -39.30 6.53
N ILE A 67 9.35 -39.03 7.70
CA ILE A 67 10.69 -39.48 8.07
C ILE A 67 10.68 -40.29 9.36
N PRO A 68 11.62 -41.25 9.54
CA PRO A 68 11.72 -42.02 10.77
C PRO A 68 11.93 -41.13 12.00
N ALA A 69 11.31 -41.52 13.13
CA ALA A 69 11.32 -40.74 14.37
C ALA A 69 12.74 -40.46 14.90
N LYS A 70 13.68 -41.40 14.72
CA LYS A 70 15.10 -41.23 15.10
C LYS A 70 15.77 -40.10 14.30
N SER A 71 15.55 -40.08 12.98
CA SER A 71 16.09 -39.07 12.08
C SER A 71 15.49 -37.68 12.31
N PHE A 72 14.18 -37.62 12.62
CA PHE A 72 13.53 -36.37 13.01
C PHE A 72 14.11 -35.80 14.31
N ARG A 73 14.25 -36.62 15.36
CA ARG A 73 14.81 -36.19 16.66
C ARG A 73 16.23 -35.65 16.52
N SER A 74 17.11 -36.34 15.78
CA SER A 74 18.47 -35.88 15.52
C SER A 74 18.50 -34.51 14.82
N ARG A 75 17.67 -34.30 13.79
CA ARG A 75 17.58 -33.02 13.08
C ARG A 75 16.93 -31.92 13.93
N LYS A 76 15.96 -32.27 14.78
CA LYS A 76 15.36 -31.36 15.75
C LYS A 76 16.43 -30.84 16.71
N THR A 77 17.21 -31.74 17.32
CA THR A 77 18.32 -31.37 18.20
C THR A 77 19.35 -30.49 17.50
N TYR A 78 19.69 -30.76 16.24
CA TYR A 78 20.60 -29.91 15.46
C TYR A 78 20.13 -28.45 15.36
N PHE A 79 18.82 -28.21 15.25
CA PHE A 79 18.27 -26.86 15.16
C PHE A 79 18.02 -26.22 16.53
N THR A 80 17.62 -26.99 17.55
CA THR A 80 17.09 -26.47 18.82
C THR A 80 18.02 -26.66 20.02
N ASN A 81 19.26 -27.13 19.83
CA ASN A 81 20.20 -27.31 20.94
C ASN A 81 20.42 -25.98 21.69
N GLU A 82 20.46 -26.03 23.02
CA GLU A 82 20.54 -24.82 23.87
C GLU A 82 21.92 -24.16 23.83
N GLU A 83 22.98 -24.92 23.59
CA GLU A 83 24.35 -24.38 23.53
C GLU A 83 24.80 -23.99 22.11
N ASN A 84 24.36 -24.72 21.08
CA ASN A 84 24.87 -24.62 19.69
C ASN A 84 23.78 -24.77 18.61
N GLY A 85 22.50 -24.65 18.96
CA GLY A 85 21.41 -24.80 18.00
C GLY A 85 21.42 -23.68 16.98
N LEU A 86 21.32 -24.00 15.69
CA LEU A 86 21.33 -22.98 14.62
C LEU A 86 20.19 -21.96 14.72
N LEU A 87 19.11 -22.30 15.42
CA LEU A 87 17.96 -21.42 15.64
C LEU A 87 17.91 -20.87 17.07
N HIS A 88 18.90 -21.18 17.91
CA HIS A 88 18.98 -20.64 19.26
C HIS A 88 19.52 -19.21 19.20
N VAL A 89 18.62 -18.25 19.40
CA VAL A 89 19.00 -16.85 19.56
C VAL A 89 19.26 -16.61 21.06
N PRO A 90 20.48 -16.17 21.46
CA PRO A 90 20.76 -15.84 22.86
C PRO A 90 19.72 -14.86 23.39
N LYS A 91 19.16 -15.12 24.58
CA LYS A 91 18.18 -14.23 25.23
C LYS A 91 18.83 -12.86 25.47
N GLY A 92 18.50 -11.89 24.61
CA GLY A 92 19.12 -10.55 24.57
C GLY A 92 19.42 -10.07 23.14
N GLN A 93 19.53 -10.98 22.17
CA GLN A 93 19.67 -10.71 20.73
C GLN A 93 18.39 -10.98 19.94
N ALA A 94 17.23 -10.94 20.60
CA ALA A 94 15.96 -10.84 19.88
C ALA A 94 15.99 -9.52 19.12
N GLN A 95 16.46 -9.58 17.88
CA GLN A 95 16.48 -8.47 16.95
C GLN A 95 15.04 -8.02 16.79
N ASN A 96 14.66 -7.01 17.56
CA ASN A 96 13.47 -6.23 17.26
C ASN A 96 13.63 -5.81 15.80
N ALA A 97 12.71 -6.21 14.93
CA ALA A 97 12.74 -5.82 13.53
C ALA A 97 12.82 -4.28 13.40
N GLN A 98 12.24 -3.54 14.36
CA GLN A 98 12.44 -2.10 14.51
C GLN A 98 13.86 -1.65 14.92
N ALA A 99 14.58 -2.39 15.75
CA ALA A 99 15.93 -2.04 16.19
C ALA A 99 16.98 -2.27 15.10
N GLN A 100 16.81 -3.30 14.26
CA GLN A 100 17.63 -3.51 13.06
C GLN A 100 17.46 -2.39 12.03
N MET A 101 16.25 -1.81 11.92
CA MET A 101 16.00 -0.65 11.07
C MET A 101 16.74 0.59 11.57
N PHE A 102 16.85 0.79 12.88
CA PHE A 102 17.57 1.94 13.46
C PHE A 102 19.09 1.75 13.53
N SER A 103 19.58 0.51 13.63
CA SER A 103 21.01 0.23 13.69
C SER A 103 21.72 0.33 12.34
N ASP A 104 20.99 0.16 11.23
CA ASP A 104 21.51 0.33 9.86
C ASP A 104 20.78 1.47 9.13
N PRO A 105 21.27 2.73 9.27
CA PRO A 105 20.74 3.90 8.58
C PRO A 105 20.59 3.71 7.07
N ASN A 106 21.46 2.93 6.43
CA ASN A 106 21.37 2.61 5.00
C ASN A 106 20.18 1.70 4.65
N LEU A 107 19.84 0.72 5.50
CA LEU A 107 18.74 -0.21 5.27
C LEU A 107 17.37 0.48 5.48
N ALA A 108 17.28 1.32 6.53
CA ALA A 108 16.11 2.17 6.74
C ALA A 108 15.95 3.22 5.63
N MET A 109 17.06 3.81 5.17
CA MET A 109 17.03 4.76 4.06
C MET A 109 16.60 4.09 2.75
N ASP A 110 17.01 2.85 2.48
CA ASP A 110 16.60 2.12 1.28
C ASP A 110 15.11 1.71 1.32
N MET A 111 14.58 1.32 2.48
CA MET A 111 13.14 1.13 2.65
C MET A 111 12.35 2.45 2.55
N MET A 112 12.87 3.53 3.14
CA MET A 112 12.27 4.85 3.07
C MET A 112 12.28 5.37 1.63
N LYS A 113 13.40 5.28 0.89
CA LYS A 113 13.49 5.64 -0.53
C LYS A 113 12.51 4.84 -1.38
N LYS A 114 12.36 3.55 -1.11
CA LYS A 114 11.40 2.68 -1.80
C LYS A 114 9.94 3.10 -1.50
N ASN A 115 9.65 3.55 -0.28
CA ASN A 115 8.33 4.07 0.08
C ASN A 115 8.09 5.48 -0.50
N LEU A 116 9.07 6.38 -0.40
CA LEU A 116 9.02 7.76 -0.87
C LEU A 116 8.88 7.86 -2.39
N SER A 117 9.64 7.07 -3.15
CA SER A 117 9.50 7.02 -4.61
C SER A 117 8.10 6.59 -5.07
N MET A 118 7.32 5.97 -4.19
CA MET A 118 5.94 5.55 -4.47
C MET A 118 4.88 6.48 -3.87
N ILE A 119 5.22 7.25 -2.83
CA ILE A 119 4.35 8.27 -2.20
C ILE A 119 4.38 9.59 -2.98
N ILE A 120 5.57 10.06 -3.39
CA ILE A 120 5.75 11.36 -4.06
C ILE A 120 4.82 11.51 -5.27
N PRO A 121 4.69 10.52 -6.18
CA PRO A 121 3.79 10.65 -7.33
C PRO A 121 2.32 10.84 -6.93
N GLN A 122 1.85 10.18 -5.86
CA GLN A 122 0.46 10.26 -5.43
C GLN A 122 0.15 11.62 -4.78
N THR A 123 1.05 12.10 -3.92
CA THR A 123 0.92 13.41 -3.28
C THR A 123 0.98 14.53 -4.31
N LEU A 124 1.90 14.43 -5.28
CA LEU A 124 2.01 15.41 -6.36
C LEU A 124 0.74 15.43 -7.23
N THR A 125 0.23 14.25 -7.60
CA THR A 125 -1.00 14.16 -8.40
C THR A 125 -2.20 14.70 -7.63
N PHE A 126 -2.31 14.38 -6.33
CA PHE A 126 -3.37 14.92 -5.48
C PHE A 126 -3.29 16.45 -5.34
N ALA A 127 -2.10 17.00 -5.12
CA ALA A 127 -1.88 18.45 -5.05
C ALA A 127 -2.21 19.14 -6.39
N TRP A 128 -1.81 18.53 -7.51
CA TRP A 128 -2.12 19.02 -8.86
C TRP A 128 -3.64 19.05 -9.11
N VAL A 129 -4.36 17.97 -8.79
CA VAL A 129 -5.83 17.95 -8.91
C VAL A 129 -6.48 18.97 -7.98
N ASN A 130 -5.97 19.11 -6.76
CA ASN A 130 -6.49 20.10 -5.81
C ASN A 130 -6.28 21.55 -6.28
N PHE A 131 -5.16 21.86 -6.94
CA PHE A 131 -4.87 23.21 -7.42
C PHE A 131 -5.63 23.58 -8.70
N PHE A 132 -5.67 22.68 -9.70
CA PHE A 132 -6.26 22.99 -11.02
C PHE A 132 -7.76 22.69 -11.10
N PHE A 133 -8.25 21.75 -10.30
CA PHE A 133 -9.63 21.27 -10.37
C PHE A 133 -10.29 21.35 -8.99
N SER A 134 -10.45 22.55 -8.44
CA SER A 134 -11.17 22.76 -7.18
C SER A 134 -12.33 23.76 -7.35
N GLY A 135 -13.34 23.65 -6.49
CA GLY A 135 -14.44 24.62 -6.39
C GLY A 135 -15.64 24.35 -7.30
N PHE A 136 -15.69 23.25 -8.04
CA PHE A 136 -16.84 22.91 -8.90
C PHE A 136 -17.30 21.45 -8.73
N VAL A 137 -18.58 21.23 -9.01
CA VAL A 137 -19.20 19.89 -9.06
C VAL A 137 -18.88 19.28 -10.43
N ALA A 138 -18.33 18.07 -10.44
CA ALA A 138 -17.89 17.42 -11.68
C ALA A 138 -18.93 16.44 -12.24
N ALA A 139 -19.56 15.62 -11.39
CA ALA A 139 -20.49 14.60 -11.84
C ALA A 139 -21.57 14.26 -10.79
N LYS A 140 -22.70 13.74 -11.25
CA LYS A 140 -23.72 13.11 -10.40
C LYS A 140 -23.61 11.59 -10.53
N ILE A 141 -23.49 10.90 -9.41
CA ILE A 141 -23.42 9.44 -9.36
C ILE A 141 -24.84 8.85 -9.32
N PRO A 142 -25.14 7.77 -10.09
CA PRO A 142 -26.47 7.21 -10.20
C PRO A 142 -26.89 6.28 -9.04
N PHE A 143 -26.08 6.16 -7.98
CA PHE A 143 -26.36 5.36 -6.80
C PHE A 143 -26.36 6.21 -5.52
N PRO A 144 -27.25 5.92 -4.55
CA PRO A 144 -27.34 6.68 -3.32
C PRO A 144 -26.10 6.47 -2.46
N LEU A 145 -25.43 7.57 -2.10
CA LEU A 145 -24.23 7.59 -1.27
C LEU A 145 -24.58 7.94 0.17
N THR A 146 -23.95 7.26 1.14
CA THR A 146 -24.17 7.55 2.56
C THR A 146 -23.46 8.84 2.98
N GLN A 147 -24.04 9.55 3.96
CA GLN A 147 -23.53 10.84 4.48
C GLN A 147 -22.06 10.77 4.98
N ARG A 148 -21.56 9.58 5.35
CA ARG A 148 -20.17 9.37 5.78
C ARG A 148 -19.16 9.66 4.66
N PHE A 149 -19.57 9.48 3.40
CA PHE A 149 -18.72 9.81 2.25
C PHE A 149 -18.72 11.29 1.90
N ARG A 150 -19.60 12.11 2.50
CA ARG A 150 -19.68 13.55 2.23
C ARG A 150 -18.33 14.25 2.40
N GLY A 151 -17.66 14.01 3.53
CA GLY A 151 -16.35 14.58 3.80
C GLY A 151 -15.33 14.22 2.71
N MET A 152 -15.37 13.01 2.16
CA MET A 152 -14.44 12.58 1.11
C MET A 152 -14.86 13.05 -0.31
N LEU A 153 -16.17 13.14 -0.56
CA LEU A 153 -16.76 13.39 -1.88
C LEU A 153 -17.00 14.88 -2.20
N GLN A 154 -17.12 15.70 -1.16
CA GLN A 154 -17.44 17.13 -1.25
C GLN A 154 -16.40 18.01 -0.55
N ASN A 155 -15.22 17.46 -0.22
CA ASN A 155 -14.11 18.26 0.24
C ASN A 155 -13.90 19.45 -0.73
N GLY A 156 -13.99 20.67 -0.19
CA GLY A 156 -13.96 21.99 -0.85
C GLY A 156 -14.92 22.25 -2.01
N ILE A 157 -16.15 21.75 -1.87
CA ILE A 157 -17.36 22.44 -2.35
C ILE A 157 -18.08 22.95 -1.10
N ASP A 158 -18.31 24.26 -0.99
CA ASP A 158 -18.96 24.86 0.18
C ASP A 158 -20.48 25.00 -0.02
N LEU A 159 -21.13 23.90 -0.42
CA LEU A 159 -22.59 23.83 -0.52
C LEU A 159 -23.12 22.72 0.40
N SER A 160 -23.46 23.12 1.63
CA SER A 160 -24.00 22.25 2.68
C SER A 160 -25.36 21.61 2.34
N THR A 161 -26.07 22.18 1.36
CA THR A 161 -27.42 21.82 0.91
C THR A 161 -27.46 20.86 -0.27
N VAL A 162 -26.32 20.57 -0.92
CA VAL A 162 -26.26 19.70 -2.10
C VAL A 162 -26.21 18.22 -1.71
N ASP A 163 -26.95 17.38 -2.44
CA ASP A 163 -26.97 15.94 -2.22
C ASP A 163 -25.59 15.29 -2.36
N VAL A 164 -25.33 14.26 -1.56
CA VAL A 164 -24.03 13.54 -1.50
C VAL A 164 -23.70 12.83 -2.82
N SER A 165 -24.70 12.66 -3.69
CA SER A 165 -24.58 12.10 -5.03
C SER A 165 -23.80 13.00 -6.00
N TYR A 166 -23.67 14.30 -5.69
CA TYR A 166 -22.84 15.23 -6.45
C TYR A 166 -21.39 15.15 -5.98
N VAL A 167 -20.51 14.91 -6.95
CA VAL A 167 -19.12 14.55 -6.73
C VAL A 167 -18.24 15.66 -7.27
N SER A 168 -17.31 16.13 -6.44
CA SER A 168 -16.27 17.06 -6.86
C SER A 168 -15.27 16.40 -7.81
N SER A 169 -14.55 17.19 -8.59
CA SER A 169 -13.37 16.76 -9.35
C SER A 169 -12.34 15.98 -8.53
N ARG A 170 -12.12 16.35 -7.26
CA ARG A 170 -11.22 15.61 -6.34
C ARG A 170 -11.72 14.22 -6.01
N SER A 171 -13.01 14.09 -5.95
CA SER A 171 -13.67 12.84 -5.61
C SER A 171 -13.77 11.95 -6.84
N TRP A 172 -13.90 12.55 -8.03
CA TRP A 172 -13.64 11.88 -9.30
C TRP A 172 -12.21 11.34 -9.39
N TYR A 173 -11.20 12.10 -8.93
CA TYR A 173 -9.82 11.59 -8.83
C TYR A 173 -9.73 10.34 -7.93
N PHE A 174 -10.35 10.35 -6.75
CA PHE A 174 -10.39 9.15 -5.89
C PHE A 174 -11.08 7.96 -6.56
N LEU A 175 -12.19 8.19 -7.26
CA LEU A 175 -12.88 7.12 -8.01
C LEU A 175 -12.00 6.54 -9.11
N ASN A 176 -11.26 7.38 -9.85
CA ASN A 176 -10.29 6.91 -10.83
C ASN A 176 -9.13 6.15 -10.16
N LEU A 177 -8.64 6.62 -9.01
CA LEU A 177 -7.55 5.96 -8.27
C LEU A 177 -7.93 4.54 -7.83
N PHE A 178 -9.16 4.32 -7.35
CA PHE A 178 -9.62 2.98 -6.95
C PHE A 178 -10.07 2.12 -8.15
N GLY A 179 -10.78 2.73 -9.11
CA GLY A 179 -11.35 2.00 -10.25
C GLY A 179 -10.32 1.59 -11.31
N LEU A 180 -9.29 2.42 -11.54
CA LEU A 180 -8.26 2.14 -12.55
C LEU A 180 -7.29 1.03 -12.11
N ARG A 181 -7.28 0.62 -10.83
CA ARG A 181 -6.47 -0.51 -10.37
C ARG A 181 -6.78 -1.78 -11.15
N GLY A 182 -8.06 -2.11 -11.32
CA GLY A 182 -8.48 -3.30 -12.08
C GLY A 182 -8.04 -3.23 -13.54
N LEU A 183 -8.13 -2.05 -14.14
CA LEU A 183 -7.67 -1.80 -15.50
C LEU A 183 -6.15 -1.94 -15.63
N PHE A 184 -5.37 -1.37 -14.70
CA PHE A 184 -3.92 -1.51 -14.69
C PHE A 184 -3.47 -2.94 -14.43
N SER A 185 -4.19 -3.70 -13.58
CA SER A 185 -3.93 -5.13 -13.40
C SER A 185 -4.09 -5.90 -14.72
N LEU A 186 -5.12 -5.55 -15.50
CA LEU A 186 -5.38 -6.20 -16.79
C LEU A 186 -4.37 -5.81 -17.88
N ILE A 187 -4.01 -4.53 -17.96
CA ILE A 187 -3.10 -4.01 -19.01
C ILE A 187 -1.62 -4.31 -18.70
N LEU A 188 -1.22 -4.26 -17.43
CA LEU A 188 0.19 -4.30 -17.00
C LEU A 188 0.55 -5.59 -16.22
N GLY A 189 -0.42 -6.46 -15.94
CA GLY A 189 -0.26 -7.71 -15.20
C GLY A 189 -0.38 -7.58 -13.68
N GLU A 190 -0.80 -8.67 -13.04
CA GLU A 190 -1.21 -8.74 -11.63
C GLU A 190 -0.11 -8.38 -10.62
N GLU A 191 1.17 -8.63 -10.96
CA GLU A 191 2.33 -8.21 -10.14
C GLU A 191 2.54 -6.68 -10.09
N ASN A 192 1.88 -5.93 -10.97
CA ASN A 192 2.15 -4.51 -11.20
C ASN A 192 0.98 -3.58 -10.87
N ALA A 193 -0.18 -4.13 -10.48
CA ALA A 193 -1.27 -3.36 -9.90
C ALA A 193 -0.78 -2.77 -8.57
N MET A 194 -0.20 -1.57 -8.62
CA MET A 194 0.35 -0.91 -7.45
C MET A 194 -0.72 -0.84 -6.36
N ASP A 195 -0.43 -1.45 -5.21
CA ASP A 195 -1.37 -1.57 -4.11
C ASP A 195 -1.48 -0.26 -3.32
N ASP A 196 -1.89 0.80 -4.00
CA ASP A 196 -2.04 2.14 -3.43
C ASP A 196 -3.11 2.13 -2.31
N THR A 197 -4.11 1.24 -2.38
CA THR A 197 -5.15 1.06 -1.35
C THR A 197 -4.63 0.37 -0.08
N GLN A 198 -3.92 -0.75 -0.17
CA GLN A 198 -3.31 -1.36 1.04
C GLN A 198 -2.30 -0.41 1.68
N ARG A 199 -1.62 0.42 0.89
CA ARG A 199 -0.65 1.38 1.40
C ARG A 199 -1.26 2.61 2.02
N MET A 200 -2.40 3.09 1.53
CA MET A 200 -3.14 4.15 2.20
C MET A 200 -3.62 3.67 3.58
N MET A 201 -4.07 2.40 3.66
CA MET A 201 -4.34 1.72 4.93
C MET A 201 -3.07 1.55 5.80
N GLN A 202 -1.92 1.30 5.19
CA GLN A 202 -0.64 1.15 5.91
C GLN A 202 -0.08 2.48 6.41
N MET A 203 -0.24 3.57 5.66
CA MET A 203 0.09 4.94 6.10
C MET A 203 -0.88 5.44 7.17
N SER A 204 -2.18 5.14 7.05
CA SER A 204 -3.13 5.42 8.15
C SER A 204 -2.87 4.55 9.38
N GLY A 205 -2.26 3.38 9.20
CA GLY A 205 -1.81 2.49 10.27
C GLY A 205 -0.51 2.91 10.94
N PHE A 206 0.29 3.78 10.32
CA PHE A 206 1.56 4.29 10.89
C PHE A 206 1.35 5.33 12.00
N GLY A 207 0.09 5.73 12.26
CA GLY A 207 -0.32 6.51 13.42
C GLY A 207 -0.90 5.67 14.57
N PHE A 208 -0.95 4.34 14.45
CA PHE A 208 -1.47 3.45 15.49
C PHE A 208 -0.32 2.85 16.28
N ASP A 209 0.08 3.56 17.34
CA ASP A 209 1.04 3.09 18.34
C ASP A 209 0.56 1.76 18.96
N PRO A 210 1.22 0.62 18.68
CA PRO A 210 0.85 -0.67 19.26
C PRO A 210 1.09 -0.73 20.78
N SER A 211 1.82 0.23 21.36
CA SER A 211 2.10 0.28 22.79
C SER A 211 0.92 0.81 23.62
N ARG A 212 -0.11 1.39 23.00
CA ARG A 212 -1.33 1.83 23.70
C ARG A 212 -2.40 0.76 23.86
N VAL A 213 -2.17 -0.47 23.39
CA VAL A 213 -3.14 -1.57 23.51
C VAL A 213 -2.86 -2.52 24.68
N LEU A 214 -1.86 -2.21 25.53
CA LEU A 214 -1.44 -3.07 26.65
C LEU A 214 -1.52 -2.44 28.04
N PHE A 215 -2.17 -1.28 28.18
CA PHE A 215 -2.43 -0.71 29.49
C PHE A 215 -3.84 -0.17 29.54
N TRP A 216 -4.82 -1.06 29.77
CA TRP A 216 -5.96 -0.85 30.67
C TRP A 216 -6.61 -2.23 30.90
N ASN A 217 -6.63 -2.61 32.19
CA ASN A 217 -7.26 -3.78 32.84
C ASN A 217 -8.35 -4.52 32.07
#